data_AF-A0A969GEI0-F1
#
_entry.id   AF-A0A969GEI0-F1
#
_cell.length_a   1.000
_cell.length_b   1.000
_cell.length_c   1.000
_cell.angle_alpha   90.00
_cell.angle_beta   90.00
_cell.angle_gamma   90.00
#
_symmetry.space_group_name_H-M   'P 1'
#
loop_
_entity.id
_entity.type
_entity.pdbx_description
1 polymer ?
#
loop_
_entity_poly.entity_id
_entity_poly.type
_entity_poly.pdbx_seq_one_letter_code
_entity_poly.pdbx_strand_id
1 'polypeptide(L)' 'MTFIFFGYDKTQAKRGKWRVPELVLHALSLVGGFVGAGLGMVVFRHKIRKPIFWIVVAVSAALWLFVYMRFVA' A
#
# COMPACT_ATOMS: atom_id res chain seq x y z
N MET A 1 -5.45 -8.24 2.23
CA MET A 1 -5.18 -8.44 0.80
C MET A 1 -4.00 -7.62 0.28
N THR A 2 -3.94 -6.30 0.51
CA THR A 2 -2.85 -5.43 0.00
C THR A 2 -1.44 -5.86 0.41
N PHE A 3 -1.26 -6.37 1.63
CA PHE A 3 0.01 -6.98 2.06
C PHE A 3 0.51 -8.09 1.12
N ILE A 4 -0.38 -8.99 0.71
CA ILE A 4 -0.06 -10.11 -0.18
C ILE A 4 0.37 -9.58 -1.56
N PHE A 5 -0.28 -8.53 -2.07
CA PHE A 5 0.09 -7.89 -3.33
C PHE A 5 1.51 -7.29 -3.27
N PHE A 6 1.91 -6.68 -2.16
CA PHE A 6 3.29 -6.19 -1.97
C PHE A 6 4.31 -7.34 -1.94
N GLY A 7 3.98 -8.46 -1.28
CA GLY A 7 4.82 -9.66 -1.25
C GLY A 7 4.93 -10.33 -2.62
N TYR A 8 3.82 -10.40 -3.35
CA TYR A 8 3.78 -10.90 -4.73
C TYR A 8 4.62 -10.01 -5.65
N ASP A 9 4.45 -8.69 -5.62
CA ASP A 9 5.24 -7.75 -6.43
C ASP A 9 6.74 -7.86 -6.13
N LYS A 10 7.13 -8.01 -4.85
CA LYS A 10 8.52 -8.29 -4.46
C LYS A 10 9.04 -9.60 -5.05
N THR A 11 8.19 -10.63 -5.10
CA THR A 11 8.55 -11.94 -5.65
C THR A 11 8.71 -11.89 -7.17
N GLN A 12 7.82 -11.20 -7.88
CA GLN A 12 7.95 -10.97 -9.32
C GLN A 12 9.21 -10.15 -9.63
N ALA A 13 9.48 -9.11 -8.82
CA ALA A 13 10.69 -8.28 -8.93
C ALA A 13 11.99 -9.09 -8.78
N LYS A 14 12.02 -10.10 -7.90
CA LYS A 14 13.18 -11.00 -7.75
C LYS A 14 13.31 -12.00 -8.90
N ARG A 15 12.18 -12.44 -9.46
CA ARG A 15 12.13 -13.45 -10.54
C ARG A 15 12.22 -12.85 -11.95
N GLY A 16 12.42 -11.53 -12.08
CA GLY A 16 12.45 -10.84 -13.37
C GLY A 16 11.13 -10.90 -14.15
N LYS A 17 10.02 -11.17 -13.46
CA LYS A 17 8.68 -11.30 -14.05
C LYS A 17 7.96 -9.95 -14.08
N TRP A 18 6.82 -9.91 -14.78
CA TRP A 18 5.95 -8.75 -14.82
C TRP A 18 5.56 -8.29 -13.41
N ARG A 19 5.81 -7.00 -13.14
CA ARG A 19 5.50 -6.35 -11.86
C ARG A 19 4.05 -5.92 -11.80
N VAL A 20 3.52 -5.82 -10.58
CA VAL A 20 2.20 -5.24 -10.35
C VAL A 20 2.26 -3.75 -10.69
N PRO A 21 1.34 -3.21 -11.50
CA PRO A 21 1.32 -1.78 -11.78
C PRO A 21 1.25 -0.96 -10.48
N GLU A 22 2.07 0.09 -10.36
CA GLU A 22 2.11 0.91 -9.13
C GLU A 22 0.72 1.53 -8.83
N LEU A 23 -0.06 1.84 -9.87
CA LEU A 23 -1.44 2.31 -9.75
C LEU A 23 -2.33 1.33 -8.97
N VAL A 24 -2.20 0.03 -9.19
CA VAL A 24 -2.99 -0.99 -8.47
C VAL A 24 -2.62 -1.01 -6.99
N LEU A 25 -1.33 -0.91 -6.67
CA LEU A 25 -0.86 -0.87 -5.28
C LEU A 25 -1.36 0.40 -4.56
N HIS A 26 -1.37 1.54 -5.25
CA HIS A 26 -1.93 2.79 -4.71
C HIS A 26 -3.45 2.72 -4.53
N ALA A 27 -4.18 2.20 -5.51
CA ALA A 27 -5.63 2.02 -5.42
C ALA A 27 -6.01 1.10 -4.26
N LEU A 28 -5.31 -0.04 -4.10
CA LEU A 28 -5.53 -0.96 -2.98
C LEU A 28 -5.23 -0.31 -1.62
N SER A 29 -4.28 0.62 -1.56
CA SER A 29 -4.05 1.40 -0.34
C SER A 29 -5.22 2.36 -0.06
N LEU A 30 -5.67 3.10 -1.07
CA LEU A 30 -6.71 4.13 -0.96
C LEU A 30 -8.08 3.57 -0.57
N VAL A 31 -8.45 2.39 -1.06
CA VAL A 31 -9.75 1.73 -0.77
C VAL A 31 -9.78 1.09 0.64
N GLY A 32 -8.77 1.34 1.48
CA GLY A 32 -8.75 0.88 2.89
C GLY A 32 -7.65 -0.13 3.20
N GLY A 33 -6.85 -0.51 2.22
CA GLY A 33 -5.72 -1.42 2.41
C GLY A 33 -4.43 -0.76 2.91
N PHE A 34 -4.48 0.49 3.39
CA PHE A 34 -3.32 1.28 3.79
C PHE A 34 -2.45 0.62 4.86
N VAL A 35 -3.07 -0.05 5.84
CA VAL A 35 -2.34 -0.82 6.88
C VAL A 35 -1.55 -1.96 6.24
N GLY A 36 -2.18 -2.71 5.34
CA GLY A 36 -1.53 -3.80 4.62
C GLY A 36 -0.45 -3.32 3.64
N ALA A 37 -0.63 -2.16 3.03
CA ALA A 37 0.38 -1.52 2.17
C ALA A 37 1.61 -1.10 2.98
N GLY A 38 1.42 -0.39 4.09
CA GLY A 38 2.52 0.04 4.99
C GLY A 38 3.29 -1.15 5.57
N LEU A 39 2.58 -2.15 6.09
CA LEU A 39 3.21 -3.38 6.58
C LEU A 39 3.96 -4.12 5.45
N GLY A 40 3.37 -4.20 4.26
CA GLY A 40 4.00 -4.84 3.11
C GLY A 40 5.30 -4.14 2.70
N MET A 41 5.30 -2.80 2.69
CA MET A 41 6.51 -2.02 2.38
C MET A 41 7.65 -2.32 3.36
N VAL A 42 7.36 -2.30 4.66
CA VAL A 42 8.37 -2.50 5.73
C VAL A 42 8.86 -3.95 5.74
N VAL A 43 7.95 -4.92 5.80
CA VAL A 43 8.28 -6.35 5.92
C VAL A 43 9.04 -6.85 4.68
N PHE A 44 8.58 -6.54 3.48
CA PHE A 44 9.24 -7.00 2.25
C PHE A 44 10.41 -6.11 1.83
N ARG A 45 10.66 -5.02 2.57
CA ARG A 45 11.64 -3.97 2.24
C ARG A 45 11.51 -3.56 0.78
N HIS A 46 10.28 -3.30 0.37
CA HIS A 46 9.92 -3.08 -1.03
C HIS A 46 9.27 -1.72 -1.19
N LYS A 47 9.74 -0.93 -2.16
CA LYS A 47 9.30 0.45 -2.42
C LYS A 47 9.50 1.45 -1.26
N ILE A 48 10.26 1.10 -0.21
CA ILE A 48 10.57 1.99 0.94
C ILE A 48 11.22 3.31 0.52
N ARG A 49 12.10 3.29 -0.50
CA ARG A 49 12.81 4.48 -0.98
C ARG A 49 11.98 5.37 -1.91
N LYS A 50 10.73 5.00 -2.20
CA LYS A 50 9.82 5.79 -3.04
C LYS A 50 8.90 6.63 -2.14
N PRO A 51 9.12 7.96 -2.02
CA PRO A 51 8.34 8.80 -1.12
C PRO A 51 6.85 8.78 -1.43
N ILE A 52 6.49 8.67 -2.72
CA ILE A 52 5.09 8.60 -3.16
C ILE A 52 4.31 7.43 -2.53
N PHE A 53 4.97 6.30 -2.23
CA PHE A 53 4.29 5.17 -1.58
C PHE A 53 3.94 5.49 -0.12
N TRP A 54 4.83 6.17 0.61
CA TRP A 54 4.54 6.62 1.97
C TRP A 54 3.47 7.71 2.00
N ILE A 55 3.52 8.65 1.06
CA ILE A 55 2.48 9.69 0.92
C ILE A 55 1.12 9.05 0.70
N VAL A 56 1.01 8.09 -0.23
CA VAL A 56 -0.27 7.42 -0.50
C VAL A 56 -0.77 6.65 0.73
N VAL A 57 0.10 5.96 1.47
CA VAL A 57 -0.30 5.29 2.71
C VAL A 57 -0.79 6.28 3.76
N ALA A 58 -0.07 7.40 3.96
CA ALA A 58 -0.44 8.44 4.92
C ALA A 58 -1.76 9.14 4.56
N VAL A 59 -1.94 9.51 3.29
CA VAL A 59 -3.19 10.10 2.77
C VAL A 59 -4.34 9.12 2.92
N SER A 60 -4.12 7.84 2.59
CA SER A 60 -5.14 6.80 2.79
C SER A 60 -5.54 6.69 4.27
N ALA A 61 -4.56 6.66 5.18
CA ALA A 61 -4.84 6.58 6.62
C ALA A 61 -5.63 7.79 7.12
N ALA A 62 -5.24 9.01 6.73
CA ALA A 62 -5.93 10.24 7.09
C ALA A 62 -7.36 10.29 6.54
N LEU A 63 -7.55 9.88 5.28
CA LEU A 63 -8.87 9.79 4.65
C LEU A 63 -9.79 8.85 5.44
N TRP A 64 -9.33 7.64 5.75
CA TRP A 64 -10.13 6.65 6.47
C TRP A 64 -10.38 7.05 7.93
N LEU A 65 -9.42 7.73 8.58
CA LEU A 65 -9.63 8.29 9.91
C LEU A 65 -10.70 9.39 9.88
N PHE A 66 -10.65 10.31 8.92
CA PHE A 66 -11.66 11.35 8.74
C PHE A 66 -13.05 10.77 8.49
N VAL A 67 -13.13 9.79 7.59
CA VAL A 67 -14.38 9.04 7.32
C VAL A 67 -14.89 8.42 8.61
N TYR A 68 -14.06 7.67 9.33
CA TYR A 68 -14.44 7.04 10.59
C TYR A 68 -14.97 8.06 11.61
N MET A 69 -14.27 9.18 11.80
CA MET A 69 -14.71 10.25 12.71
C MET A 69 -16.07 10.83 12.32
N ARG A 70 -16.38 10.98 11.02
CA ARG A 70 -17.67 11.51 10.55
C ARG A 70 -18.86 10.57 10.73
N PHE A 71 -18.62 9.27 10.88
CA PHE A 71 -19.68 8.27 11.04
C PHE A 71 -19.88 7.86 12.51
N VAL A 72 -18.88 8.08 13.36
CA VAL A 72 -18.90 7.65 14.77
C VAL A 72 -19.07 8.82 15.75
N ALA A 73 -18.73 10.05 15.35
CA ALA A 73 -18.99 11.29 16.12
C ALA A 73 -20.20 12.05 15.56
#